data_AF-A0AB73I3G2-F1
#
_entry.id   AF-A0AB73I3G2-F1
#
_cell.length_a   1.000
_cell.length_b   1.000
_cell.length_c   1.000
_cell.angle_alpha   90.00
_cell.angle_beta   90.00
_cell.angle_gamma   90.00
#
_symmetry.space_group_name_H-M   'P 1'
#
loop_
_entity.id
_entity.type
_entity.pdbx_description
1 polymer ?
#
loop_
_entity_poly.entity_id
_entity_poly.type
_entity_poly.pdbx_seq_one_letter_code
_entity_poly.pdbx_strand_id
1 'polypeptide(L)'
;MSRLHKNSDTLAHELGHLVLHKGIERATDPVRYKQMEDQAHRFAGAFLLPAETFAAEVKLPATLDSLQLLKQRWGVSVAAIVMRLHALGMIDQDEKSLLFKRRSARWGVKSEPGDDARSPEQPRLLKRTIELLASSGVLPIEAVPNYIGLGAFDIERLTGLSEGYLSQSGVVLPLTKLKASVARDASPAAAEGSATVLPFNRR
;
A
#
# COMPACT_ATOMS: atom_id res chain seq x y z
N MET A 1 6.70 -13.30 -10.61
CA MET A 1 5.99 -12.14 -10.02
C MET A 1 4.49 -12.26 -10.33
N SER A 2 3.75 -13.11 -9.61
CA SER A 2 2.31 -13.40 -9.90
C SER A 2 1.57 -13.84 -8.63
N ARG A 3 1.51 -12.97 -7.60
CA ARG A 3 0.87 -13.30 -6.31
C ARG A 3 0.11 -12.13 -5.66
N LEU A 4 -0.36 -11.14 -6.43
CA LEU A 4 -0.77 -9.87 -5.82
C LEU A 4 -2.14 -9.90 -5.14
N HIS A 5 -3.16 -10.57 -5.71
CA HIS A 5 -4.47 -10.70 -5.03
C HIS A 5 -4.44 -11.68 -3.85
N LYS A 6 -3.49 -12.63 -3.84
CA LYS A 6 -3.27 -13.52 -2.70
C LYS A 6 -2.61 -12.81 -1.52
N ASN A 7 -1.94 -11.69 -1.78
CA ASN A 7 -1.23 -10.96 -0.73
C ASN A 7 -2.20 -10.15 0.13
N SER A 8 -3.25 -9.52 -0.41
CA SER A 8 -4.22 -8.77 0.42
C SER A 8 -4.97 -9.67 1.40
N ASP A 9 -5.44 -10.83 0.92
CA ASP A 9 -6.10 -11.84 1.76
C ASP A 9 -5.15 -12.35 2.87
N THR A 10 -3.88 -12.62 2.53
CA THR A 10 -2.85 -13.02 3.50
C THR A 10 -2.54 -11.90 4.49
N LEU A 11 -2.32 -10.68 4.03
CA LEU A 11 -2.02 -9.53 4.90
C LEU A 11 -3.17 -9.24 5.87
N ALA A 12 -4.41 -9.30 5.41
CA ALA A 12 -5.58 -9.10 6.26
C ALA A 12 -5.75 -10.24 7.28
N HIS A 13 -5.37 -11.47 6.91
CA HIS A 13 -5.32 -12.61 7.82
C HIS A 13 -4.26 -12.42 8.91
N GLU A 14 -3.03 -12.05 8.54
CA GLU A 14 -1.97 -11.71 9.51
C GLU A 14 -2.36 -10.53 10.41
N LEU A 15 -3.00 -9.51 9.85
CA LEU A 15 -3.57 -8.41 10.62
C LEU A 15 -4.64 -8.92 11.61
N GLY A 16 -5.46 -9.89 11.19
CA GLY A 16 -6.41 -10.57 12.06
C GLY A 16 -5.72 -11.23 13.26
N HIS A 17 -4.59 -11.91 13.05
CA HIS A 17 -3.79 -12.44 14.17
C HIS A 17 -3.27 -11.33 15.08
N LEU A 18 -2.74 -10.24 14.51
CA LEU A 18 -2.23 -9.11 15.28
C LEU A 18 -3.31 -8.40 16.09
N VAL A 19 -4.55 -8.36 15.61
CA VAL A 19 -5.66 -7.68 16.31
C VAL A 19 -6.31 -8.60 17.33
N LEU A 20 -6.66 -9.83 16.93
CA LEU A 20 -7.46 -10.75 17.75
C LEU A 20 -6.60 -11.57 18.73
N HIS A 21 -5.34 -11.85 18.39
CA HIS A 21 -4.54 -12.85 19.11
C HIS A 21 -3.29 -12.26 19.80
N LYS A 22 -3.07 -10.95 19.78
CA LYS A 22 -1.87 -10.29 20.35
C LYS A 22 -1.56 -10.67 21.80
N GLY A 23 -2.59 -10.80 22.63
CA GLY A 23 -2.45 -11.14 24.05
C GLY A 23 -2.77 -12.59 24.38
N ILE A 24 -2.97 -13.44 23.37
CA ILE A 24 -3.33 -14.84 23.55
C ILE A 24 -2.07 -15.68 23.37
N GLU A 25 -1.81 -16.58 24.32
CA GLU A 25 -0.71 -17.53 24.18
C GLU A 25 -0.85 -18.34 22.89
N ARG A 26 0.27 -18.70 22.28
CA ARG A 26 0.25 -19.53 21.08
C ARG A 26 -0.46 -20.85 21.38
N ALA A 27 -1.37 -21.24 20.50
CA ALA A 27 -2.04 -22.53 20.63
C ALA A 27 -1.01 -23.66 20.53
N THR A 28 -1.03 -24.54 21.53
CA THR A 28 -0.21 -25.76 21.56
C THR A 28 -0.99 -26.98 21.10
N ASP A 29 -2.32 -26.91 21.13
CA ASP A 29 -3.21 -27.96 20.66
C ASP A 29 -3.82 -27.65 19.27
N PRO A 30 -4.11 -28.68 18.45
CA PRO A 30 -4.64 -28.48 17.10
C PRO A 30 -6.02 -27.82 17.04
N VAL A 31 -6.85 -28.00 18.08
CA VAL A 31 -8.24 -27.50 18.07
C VAL A 31 -8.23 -25.98 18.20
N ARG A 32 -7.49 -25.47 19.19
CA ARG A 32 -7.34 -24.04 19.43
C ARG A 32 -6.57 -23.36 18.30
N TYR A 33 -5.56 -24.01 17.74
CA TYR A 33 -4.87 -23.51 16.54
C TYR A 33 -5.87 -23.29 15.40
N LYS A 34 -6.66 -24.31 15.06
CA LYS A 34 -7.68 -24.20 14.01
C LYS A 34 -8.70 -23.10 14.28
N GLN A 35 -9.13 -22.94 15.54
CA GLN A 35 -10.06 -21.86 15.91
C GLN A 35 -9.46 -20.47 15.67
N MET A 36 -8.19 -20.27 16.01
CA MET A 36 -7.50 -19.00 15.77
C MET A 36 -7.36 -18.71 14.27
N GLU A 37 -6.98 -19.71 13.47
CA GLU A 37 -6.94 -19.58 12.00
C GLU A 37 -8.31 -19.22 11.42
N ASP A 38 -9.37 -19.93 11.85
CA ASP A 38 -10.74 -19.67 11.41
C ASP A 38 -11.20 -18.24 11.80
N GLN A 39 -10.82 -17.76 12.97
CA GLN A 39 -11.09 -16.39 13.43
C GLN A 39 -10.37 -15.35 12.56
N ALA A 40 -9.08 -15.56 12.28
CA ALA A 40 -8.29 -14.67 11.43
C ALA A 40 -8.83 -14.64 9.98
N HIS A 41 -9.23 -15.79 9.43
CA HIS A 41 -9.89 -15.83 8.12
C HIS A 41 -11.24 -15.09 8.10
N ARG A 42 -12.07 -15.24 9.14
CA ARG A 42 -13.34 -14.50 9.25
C ARG A 42 -13.09 -12.99 9.36
N PHE A 43 -12.10 -12.58 10.14
CA PHE A 43 -11.68 -11.19 10.24
C PHE A 43 -11.26 -10.65 8.87
N ALA A 44 -10.36 -11.33 8.17
CA ALA A 44 -9.88 -10.91 6.85
C ALA A 44 -11.04 -10.73 5.85
N GLY A 45 -11.95 -11.72 5.79
CA GLY A 45 -13.13 -11.65 4.93
C GLY A 45 -14.06 -10.50 5.29
N ALA A 46 -14.29 -10.23 6.58
CA ALA A 46 -15.15 -9.12 7.00
C ALA A 46 -14.49 -7.74 6.81
N PHE A 47 -13.18 -7.65 6.99
CA PHE A 47 -12.40 -6.44 6.81
C PHE A 47 -12.30 -6.03 5.35
N LEU A 48 -12.00 -6.99 4.46
CA LEU A 48 -11.84 -6.73 3.03
C LEU A 48 -13.19 -6.61 2.31
N LEU A 49 -14.23 -7.31 2.78
CA LEU A 49 -15.54 -7.37 2.15
C LEU A 49 -16.65 -7.08 3.20
N PRO A 50 -16.88 -5.81 3.57
CA PRO A 50 -17.84 -5.45 4.62
C PRO A 50 -19.26 -5.86 4.23
N ALA A 51 -20.00 -6.45 5.18
CA ALA A 51 -21.23 -7.20 4.90
C ALA A 51 -22.24 -6.42 4.05
N GLU A 52 -22.61 -5.22 4.48
CA GLU A 52 -23.65 -4.41 3.83
C GLU A 52 -23.22 -3.94 2.44
N THR A 53 -22.07 -3.27 2.34
CA THR A 53 -21.58 -2.69 1.08
C THR A 53 -21.21 -3.74 0.06
N PHE A 54 -20.68 -4.88 0.51
CA PHE A 54 -20.36 -6.00 -0.39
C PHE A 54 -21.64 -6.69 -0.87
N ALA A 55 -22.55 -7.05 0.05
CA ALA A 55 -23.78 -7.75 -0.31
C ALA A 55 -24.67 -6.94 -1.25
N ALA A 56 -24.70 -5.61 -1.11
CA ALA A 56 -25.47 -4.71 -1.98
C ALA A 56 -25.08 -4.80 -3.47
N GLU A 57 -23.90 -5.31 -3.79
CA GLU A 57 -23.39 -5.41 -5.17
C GLU A 57 -23.36 -6.82 -5.72
N VAL A 58 -23.58 -7.81 -4.87
CA VAL A 58 -23.64 -9.20 -5.27
C VAL A 58 -24.95 -9.43 -6.01
N LYS A 59 -24.83 -9.92 -7.24
CA LYS A 59 -25.98 -10.42 -8.01
C LYS A 59 -26.05 -11.94 -7.91
N LEU A 60 -27.21 -12.45 -7.51
CA LEU A 60 -27.51 -13.87 -7.47
C LEU A 60 -28.32 -14.30 -8.71
N PRO A 61 -28.10 -15.51 -9.26
CA PRO A 61 -27.08 -16.48 -8.84
C PRO A 61 -25.66 -16.01 -9.19
N ALA A 62 -24.69 -16.29 -8.30
CA ALA A 62 -23.30 -15.92 -8.54
C ALA A 62 -22.69 -16.75 -9.67
N THR A 63 -22.01 -16.10 -10.62
CA THR A 63 -21.30 -16.73 -11.74
C THR A 63 -19.82 -16.39 -11.66
N LEU A 64 -18.95 -17.18 -12.27
CA LEU A 64 -17.51 -16.86 -12.27
C LEU A 64 -17.21 -15.50 -12.89
N ASP A 65 -17.99 -15.08 -13.90
CA ASP A 65 -17.84 -13.76 -14.51
C ASP A 65 -18.29 -12.64 -13.56
N SER A 66 -19.40 -12.81 -12.82
CA SER A 66 -19.81 -11.81 -11.83
C SER A 66 -18.81 -11.70 -10.68
N LEU A 67 -18.23 -12.83 -10.23
CA LEU A 67 -17.19 -12.85 -9.21
C LEU A 67 -15.88 -12.20 -9.69
N GLN A 68 -15.54 -12.33 -10.98
CA GLN A 68 -14.37 -11.70 -11.55
C GLN A 68 -14.50 -10.16 -11.57
N LEU A 69 -15.70 -9.64 -11.86
CA LEU A 69 -15.98 -8.21 -11.76
C LEU A 69 -15.85 -7.71 -10.31
N LEU A 70 -16.40 -8.46 -9.35
CA LEU A 70 -16.27 -8.14 -7.92
C LEU A 70 -14.81 -8.16 -7.47
N LYS A 71 -13.99 -9.10 -7.95
CA LYS A 71 -12.54 -9.14 -7.69
C LYS A 71 -11.85 -7.87 -8.17
N GLN A 72 -12.17 -7.40 -9.37
CA GLN A 72 -11.56 -6.17 -9.91
C GLN A 72 -11.93 -4.93 -9.08
N ARG A 73 -13.14 -4.89 -8.52
CA ARG A 73 -13.59 -3.79 -7.67
C ARG A 73 -12.96 -3.87 -6.27
N TRP A 74 -13.12 -5.01 -5.60
CA TRP A 74 -12.73 -5.19 -4.19
C TRP A 74 -11.24 -5.51 -3.98
N GLY A 75 -10.51 -5.95 -5.00
CA GLY A 75 -9.08 -6.21 -4.89
C GLY A 75 -8.69 -7.48 -4.14
N VAL A 76 -9.57 -8.49 -4.16
CA VAL A 76 -9.39 -9.77 -3.45
C VAL A 76 -9.44 -10.95 -4.42
N SER A 77 -9.08 -12.15 -3.97
CA SER A 77 -9.24 -13.35 -4.80
C SER A 77 -10.71 -13.75 -4.99
N VAL A 78 -11.03 -14.43 -6.10
CA VAL A 78 -12.35 -15.03 -6.30
C VAL A 78 -12.64 -16.05 -5.19
N ALA A 79 -11.62 -16.77 -4.71
CA ALA A 79 -11.76 -17.66 -3.57
C ALA A 79 -12.23 -16.92 -2.29
N ALA A 80 -11.66 -15.77 -1.97
CA ALA A 80 -12.08 -14.96 -0.83
C ALA A 80 -13.53 -14.46 -0.97
N ILE A 81 -13.93 -14.04 -2.17
CA ILE A 81 -15.32 -13.63 -2.46
C ILE A 81 -16.27 -14.81 -2.24
N VAL A 82 -15.97 -15.99 -2.76
CA VAL A 82 -16.81 -17.19 -2.57
C VAL A 82 -16.93 -17.56 -1.09
N MET A 83 -15.82 -17.51 -0.35
CA MET A 83 -15.85 -17.75 1.10
C MET A 83 -16.69 -16.71 1.84
N ARG A 84 -16.64 -15.45 1.42
CA ARG A 84 -17.44 -14.38 2.01
C ARG A 84 -18.92 -14.53 1.72
N LEU A 85 -19.31 -14.86 0.49
CA LEU A 85 -20.70 -15.13 0.13
C LEU A 85 -21.31 -16.23 1.01
N HIS A 86 -20.56 -17.31 1.21
CA HIS A 86 -20.97 -18.40 2.10
C HIS A 86 -21.05 -17.94 3.56
N ALA A 87 -20.07 -17.16 4.04
CA ALA A 87 -20.07 -16.63 5.40
C ALA A 87 -21.23 -15.66 5.68
N LEU A 88 -21.74 -14.98 4.65
CA LEU A 88 -22.94 -14.12 4.74
C LEU A 88 -24.25 -14.88 4.52
N GLY A 89 -24.21 -16.19 4.27
CA GLY A 89 -25.40 -17.00 3.98
C GLY A 89 -26.06 -16.67 2.63
N MET A 90 -25.36 -15.99 1.72
CA MET A 90 -25.87 -15.65 0.39
C MET A 90 -25.81 -16.82 -0.59
N ILE A 91 -24.93 -17.79 -0.31
CA ILE A 91 -24.84 -19.07 -1.00
C ILE A 91 -24.72 -20.18 0.01
N ASP A 92 -25.22 -21.36 -0.32
CA ASP A 92 -25.08 -22.55 0.51
C ASP A 92 -23.73 -23.28 0.28
N GLN A 93 -23.55 -24.39 1.00
CA GLN A 93 -22.33 -25.21 0.94
C GLN A 93 -22.16 -25.92 -0.42
N ASP A 94 -23.25 -26.25 -1.11
CA ASP A 94 -23.24 -26.94 -2.40
C ASP A 94 -22.89 -25.95 -3.53
N GLU A 95 -23.50 -24.77 -3.52
CA GLU A 95 -23.18 -23.65 -4.40
C GLU A 95 -21.72 -23.23 -4.24
N LYS A 96 -21.25 -23.10 -2.99
CA LYS A 96 -19.83 -22.85 -2.69
C LYS A 96 -18.94 -23.89 -3.37
N SER A 97 -19.23 -25.18 -3.12
CA SER A 97 -18.45 -26.30 -3.66
C SER A 97 -18.45 -26.32 -5.18
N LEU A 98 -19.59 -26.01 -5.81
CA LEU A 98 -19.74 -25.91 -7.26
C LEU A 98 -18.93 -24.75 -7.85
N LEU A 99 -18.94 -23.58 -7.21
CA LEU A 99 -18.14 -22.43 -7.63
C LEU A 99 -16.64 -22.73 -7.56
N PHE A 100 -16.16 -23.39 -6.50
CA PHE A 100 -14.76 -23.83 -6.40
C PHE A 100 -14.39 -24.82 -7.52
N LYS A 101 -15.25 -25.81 -7.82
CA LYS A 101 -15.04 -26.76 -8.92
C LYS A 101 -14.97 -26.04 -10.27
N ARG A 102 -15.93 -25.17 -10.56
CA ARG A 102 -15.95 -24.37 -11.80
C ARG A 102 -14.72 -23.48 -11.92
N ARG A 103 -14.32 -22.82 -10.82
CA ARG A 103 -13.11 -21.98 -10.79
C ARG A 103 -11.88 -22.80 -11.16
N SER A 104 -11.70 -23.96 -10.52
CA SER A 104 -10.57 -24.85 -10.79
C SER A 104 -10.58 -25.38 -12.21
N ALA A 105 -11.75 -25.72 -12.77
CA ALA A 105 -11.87 -26.19 -14.15
C ALA A 105 -11.53 -25.10 -15.17
N ARG A 106 -11.88 -23.84 -14.90
CA ARG A 106 -11.69 -22.73 -15.84
C ARG A 106 -10.28 -22.12 -15.78
N TRP A 107 -9.70 -21.99 -14.58
CA TRP A 107 -8.46 -21.23 -14.36
C TRP A 107 -7.37 -22.01 -13.62
N GLY A 108 -7.67 -23.24 -13.18
CA GLY A 108 -6.80 -23.98 -12.28
C GLY A 108 -6.81 -23.44 -10.85
N VAL A 109 -5.89 -23.94 -10.03
CA VAL A 109 -5.82 -23.61 -8.59
C VAL A 109 -4.95 -22.38 -8.33
N LYS A 110 -3.97 -22.12 -9.21
CA LYS A 110 -2.84 -21.24 -8.90
C LYS A 110 -3.00 -19.80 -9.39
N SER A 111 -3.76 -19.56 -10.46
CA SER A 111 -3.85 -18.26 -11.11
C SER A 111 -5.30 -17.93 -11.45
N GLU A 112 -5.70 -16.68 -11.21
CA GLU A 112 -7.00 -16.14 -11.59
C GLU A 112 -6.81 -15.04 -12.65
N PRO A 113 -7.75 -14.89 -13.60
CA PRO A 113 -7.69 -13.79 -14.56
C PRO A 113 -7.63 -12.43 -13.86
N GLY A 114 -6.78 -11.55 -14.41
CA GLY A 114 -6.57 -10.22 -13.85
C GLY A 114 -5.63 -10.18 -12.65
N ASP A 115 -4.95 -11.29 -12.32
CA ASP A 115 -4.03 -11.32 -11.17
C ASP A 115 -2.89 -10.28 -11.24
N ASP A 116 -2.47 -9.91 -12.45
CA ASP A 116 -1.38 -8.97 -12.72
C ASP A 116 -1.88 -7.55 -13.04
N ALA A 117 -3.19 -7.28 -12.92
CA ALA A 117 -3.78 -6.00 -13.31
C ALA A 117 -3.50 -4.84 -12.34
N ARG A 118 -3.10 -5.13 -11.10
CA ARG A 118 -2.80 -4.10 -10.08
C ARG A 118 -1.32 -4.11 -9.74
N SER A 119 -0.73 -2.92 -9.58
CA SER A 119 0.61 -2.78 -9.05
C SER A 119 0.65 -3.17 -7.55
N PRO A 120 1.76 -3.74 -7.06
CA PRO A 120 1.92 -4.03 -5.63
C PRO A 120 1.76 -2.77 -4.78
N GLU A 121 1.05 -2.88 -3.66
CA GLU A 121 1.00 -1.81 -2.66
C GLU A 121 2.41 -1.55 -2.12
N GLN A 122 2.74 -0.27 -1.96
CA GLN A 122 4.04 0.18 -1.45
C GLN A 122 3.86 0.83 -0.08
N PRO A 123 4.71 0.50 0.92
CA PRO A 123 4.66 1.16 2.22
C PRO A 123 4.96 2.66 2.06
N ARG A 124 4.05 3.49 2.56
CA ARG A 124 4.18 4.96 2.49
C ARG A 124 4.64 5.56 3.81
N LEU A 125 4.17 5.02 4.92
CA LEU A 125 4.47 5.57 6.24
C LEU A 125 5.95 5.39 6.58
N LEU A 126 6.48 4.17 6.44
CA LEU A 126 7.88 3.87 6.72
C LEU A 126 8.83 4.72 5.87
N LYS A 127 8.58 4.79 4.56
CA LYS A 127 9.27 5.70 3.64
C LYS A 127 9.33 7.13 4.18
N ARG A 128 8.15 7.71 4.47
CA ARG A 128 8.03 9.10 4.95
C ARG A 128 8.71 9.31 6.29
N THR A 129 8.66 8.33 7.18
CA THR A 129 9.33 8.41 8.48
C THR A 129 10.84 8.49 8.29
N ILE A 130 11.43 7.66 7.42
CA ILE A 130 12.88 7.71 7.14
C ILE A 130 13.26 9.03 6.48
N GLU A 131 12.50 9.47 5.47
CA GLU A 131 12.71 10.77 4.82
C GLU A 131 12.62 11.95 5.80
N LEU A 132 11.69 11.87 6.77
CA LEU A 132 11.51 12.89 7.81
C LEU A 132 12.67 12.89 8.81
N LEU A 133 13.10 11.72 9.28
CA LEU A 133 14.23 11.60 10.21
C LEU A 133 15.53 12.11 9.58
N ALA A 134 15.73 11.84 8.28
CA ALA A 134 16.85 12.35 7.50
C ALA A 134 16.80 13.87 7.34
N SER A 135 15.66 14.41 6.89
CA SER A 135 15.51 15.85 6.62
C SER A 135 15.49 16.73 7.87
N SER A 136 15.07 16.20 9.02
CA SER A 136 15.13 16.89 10.31
C SER A 136 16.49 16.82 10.99
N GLY A 137 17.45 16.07 10.44
CA GLY A 137 18.79 15.90 11.02
C GLY A 137 18.82 15.04 12.28
N VAL A 138 17.73 14.33 12.61
CA VAL A 138 17.66 13.43 13.78
C VAL A 138 18.47 12.17 13.53
N LEU A 139 18.39 11.61 12.32
CA LEU A 139 19.16 10.43 11.92
C LEU A 139 19.67 10.63 10.48
N PRO A 140 21.00 10.78 10.28
CA PRO A 140 21.56 10.92 8.94
C PRO A 140 21.34 9.63 8.12
N ILE A 141 21.15 9.77 6.81
CA ILE A 141 20.80 8.69 5.88
C ILE A 141 21.82 7.54 5.96
N GLU A 142 23.09 7.88 6.11
CA GLU A 142 24.22 6.94 6.19
C GLU A 142 24.20 6.11 7.48
N ALA A 143 23.57 6.62 8.54
CA ALA A 143 23.42 5.92 9.81
C ALA A 143 22.19 5.00 9.85
N VAL A 144 21.24 5.15 8.94
CA VAL A 144 19.99 4.36 8.91
C VAL A 144 20.25 2.85 8.86
N PRO A 145 21.14 2.33 7.97
CA PRO A 145 21.43 0.89 7.94
C PRO A 145 21.97 0.35 9.25
N ASN A 146 22.91 1.09 9.87
CA ASN A 146 23.52 0.69 11.14
C ASN A 146 22.53 0.77 12.31
N TYR A 147 21.65 1.77 12.32
CA TYR A 147 20.64 1.93 13.36
C TYR A 147 19.58 0.83 13.32
N ILE A 148 19.14 0.45 12.11
CA ILE A 148 18.13 -0.61 11.93
C ILE A 148 18.76 -2.01 12.05
N GLY A 149 20.05 -2.16 11.73
CA GLY A 149 20.75 -3.44 11.75
C GLY A 149 20.45 -4.32 10.54
N LEU A 150 20.05 -3.73 9.42
CA LEU A 150 19.73 -4.42 8.16
C LEU A 150 20.52 -3.80 7.00
N GLY A 151 20.71 -4.58 5.92
CA GLY A 151 21.35 -4.07 4.70
C GLY A 151 20.54 -2.96 4.05
N ALA A 152 21.22 -1.96 3.46
CA ALA A 152 20.59 -0.81 2.80
C ALA A 152 19.52 -1.23 1.77
N PHE A 153 19.84 -2.23 0.94
CA PHE A 153 18.92 -2.79 -0.04
C PHE A 153 17.64 -3.38 0.57
N ASP A 154 17.77 -4.12 1.68
CA ASP A 154 16.62 -4.72 2.35
C ASP A 154 15.75 -3.65 2.99
N ILE A 155 16.36 -2.65 3.62
CA ILE A 155 15.64 -1.50 4.18
C ILE A 155 14.89 -0.77 3.09
N GLU A 156 15.53 -0.48 1.95
CA GLU A 156 14.90 0.21 0.83
C GLU A 156 13.64 -0.53 0.35
N ARG A 157 13.74 -1.86 0.16
CA ARG A 157 12.61 -2.69 -0.26
C ARG A 157 11.52 -2.79 0.79
N LEU A 158 11.86 -2.96 2.06
CA LEU A 158 10.89 -3.12 3.16
C LEU A 158 10.16 -1.82 3.47
N THR A 159 10.80 -0.68 3.24
CA THR A 159 10.27 0.64 3.62
C THR A 159 9.69 1.42 2.45
N GLY A 160 9.91 0.97 1.21
CA GLY A 160 9.37 1.58 -0.01
C GLY A 160 10.21 2.76 -0.51
N LEU A 161 11.47 2.84 -0.09
CA LEU A 161 12.43 3.83 -0.62
C LEU A 161 12.83 3.44 -2.05
N SER A 162 13.27 4.44 -2.82
CA SER A 162 13.84 4.19 -4.14
C SER A 162 15.14 3.39 -4.01
N GLU A 163 15.40 2.51 -4.96
CA GLU A 163 16.64 1.74 -5.00
C GLU A 163 17.86 2.68 -5.01
N GLY A 164 18.80 2.41 -4.12
CA GLY A 164 19.99 3.23 -3.89
C GLY A 164 19.77 4.47 -3.03
N TYR A 165 18.58 4.72 -2.46
CA TYR A 165 18.33 5.87 -1.60
C TYR A 165 19.27 5.95 -0.39
N LEU A 166 19.56 4.82 0.26
CA LEU A 166 20.45 4.73 1.42
C LEU A 166 21.92 4.53 1.02
N SER A 167 22.17 4.29 -0.27
CA SER A 167 23.50 3.99 -0.82
C SER A 167 24.10 5.19 -1.56
N GLN A 168 23.32 6.24 -1.82
CA GLN A 168 23.80 7.47 -2.44
C GLN A 168 24.61 8.28 -1.44
N SER A 169 25.94 8.13 -1.46
CA SER A 169 26.84 9.20 -1.07
C SER A 169 26.49 10.43 -1.92
N GLY A 170 26.06 11.50 -1.25
CA GLY A 170 25.36 12.65 -1.83
C GLY A 170 25.78 13.01 -3.26
N VAL A 171 24.81 13.00 -4.17
CA VAL A 171 24.93 13.76 -5.41
C VAL A 171 24.99 15.22 -4.99
N VAL A 172 26.21 15.76 -4.87
CA VAL A 172 26.45 17.20 -4.85
C VAL A 172 25.94 17.68 -6.20
N LEU A 173 24.70 18.18 -6.24
CA LEU A 173 24.25 18.98 -7.37
C LEU A 173 25.04 20.29 -7.27
N PRO A 174 26.00 20.58 -8.17
CA PRO A 174 26.60 21.90 -8.20
C PRO A 174 25.47 22.85 -8.55
N LEU A 175 24.94 23.56 -7.55
CA LEU A 175 24.10 24.72 -7.77
C LEU A 175 24.95 25.68 -8.58
N THR A 176 24.67 25.75 -9.88
CA THR A 176 25.26 26.73 -10.77
C THR A 176 24.94 28.08 -10.16
N LYS A 177 25.96 28.74 -9.61
CA LYS A 177 25.82 30.11 -9.09
C LYS A 177 25.28 30.94 -10.24
N LEU A 178 24.07 31.46 -10.07
CA LEU A 178 23.49 32.41 -11.00
C LEU A 178 24.52 33.54 -11.16
N LYS A 179 25.06 33.70 -12.37
CA LYS A 179 26.00 34.78 -12.67
C LYS A 179 25.24 36.07 -12.37
N ALA A 180 25.63 36.75 -11.29
CA ALA A 180 25.11 38.07 -10.99
C ALA A 180 25.22 38.88 -12.28
N SER A 181 24.06 39.29 -12.80
CA SER A 181 23.99 40.01 -14.06
C SER A 181 24.91 41.21 -13.96
N VAL A 182 25.93 41.19 -14.82
CA VAL A 182 26.82 42.27 -15.23
C VAL A 182 26.38 43.62 -14.67
N ALA A 183 27.21 44.17 -13.78
CA ALA A 183 27.20 45.59 -13.47
C ALA A 183 27.20 46.36 -14.80
N ARG A 184 26.07 46.99 -15.13
CA ARG A 184 26.02 47.96 -16.21
C ARG A 184 26.69 49.22 -15.68
N ASP A 185 27.87 49.49 -16.21
CA ASP A 185 28.50 50.81 -16.17
C ASP A 185 27.48 51.88 -16.60
N ALA A 186 27.19 52.79 -15.68
CA ALA A 186 26.66 54.11 -16.00
C ALA A 186 27.01 55.07 -14.86
N SER A 187 28.11 55.80 -15.02
CA SER A 187 28.40 57.02 -14.26
C SER A 187 27.73 58.24 -14.95
N PRO A 188 27.57 59.38 -14.24
CA PRO A 188 26.28 60.03 -14.07
C PRO A 188 26.05 61.22 -15.01
N ALA A 189 24.78 61.48 -15.35
CA ALA A 189 24.34 62.76 -15.90
C ALA A 189 23.00 63.17 -15.25
N ALA A 190 22.99 64.38 -14.71
CA ALA A 190 21.90 65.01 -13.99
C ALA A 190 20.66 65.26 -14.87
N ALA A 191 19.47 65.03 -14.30
CA ALA A 191 18.26 65.78 -14.65
C ALA A 191 17.23 65.61 -13.53
N GLU A 192 16.79 66.75 -13.00
CA GLU A 192 15.72 66.90 -12.01
C GLU A 192 14.40 66.31 -12.51
N GLY A 193 13.72 65.53 -11.67
CA GLY A 193 12.38 65.01 -11.96
C GLY A 193 11.85 64.20 -10.78
N SER A 194 10.82 64.71 -10.11
CA SER A 194 10.25 64.15 -8.88
C SER A 194 9.78 62.70 -9.05
N ALA A 195 10.32 61.78 -8.25
CA ALA A 195 9.79 60.42 -8.14
C ALA A 195 8.85 60.33 -6.93
N THR A 196 7.55 60.20 -7.20
CA THR A 196 6.50 59.99 -6.19
C THR A 196 6.50 58.54 -5.72
N VAL A 197 6.71 58.32 -4.42
CA VAL A 197 6.60 57.00 -3.79
C VAL A 197 5.12 56.69 -3.53
N LEU A 198 4.59 55.63 -4.14
CA LEU A 198 3.23 55.13 -3.88
C LEU A 198 3.27 54.04 -2.79
N PRO A 199 2.57 54.20 -1.65
CA PRO A 199 2.52 53.18 -0.62
C PRO A 199 1.55 52.05 -0.99
N PHE A 200 2.00 50.81 -0.79
CA PHE A 200 1.17 49.62 -0.89
C PHE A 200 0.29 49.47 0.35
N ASN A 201 -1.03 49.51 0.18
CA ASN A 201 -1.97 49.14 1.25
C ASN A 201 -2.04 47.62 1.36
N ARG A 202 -1.71 47.08 2.55
CA ARG A 202 -1.98 45.69 2.90
C ARG A 202 -3.47 45.53 3.20
N ARG A 203 -4.11 44.57 2.54
CA ARG A 203 -5.25 43.83 3.08
C ARG A 203 -4.83 42.38 3.24
#